data_AF-A2F6E2-F1
#
_entry.id   AF-A2F6E2-F1
#
_cell.length_a   1.000
_cell.length_b   1.000
_cell.length_c   1.000
_cell.angle_alpha   90.00
_cell.angle_beta   90.00
_cell.angle_gamma   90.00
#
_symmetry.space_group_name_H-M   'P 1'
#
loop_
_entity.id
_entity.type
_entity.pdbx_description
1 polymer ?
#
loop_
_entity_poly.entity_id
_entity_poly.type
_entity_poly.pdbx_seq_one_letter_code
_entity_poly.pdbx_strand_id
1 'polypeptide(L)'
;MIGNLISKLKSVIDSFPELTALTNEIDNIQKAENKRLAGLQQAFGSNLSEFAKSTGDEIKVPLLELQNSANMQVSLLRRLLTSTSSFPSDIKQISSFHDNIEKHRAALQASQTKLQQKEKEVQKMSEMLDREQKKQLTLFERSNTQAKLDECSLKMQEYIDENQRLLVEVHQLEYEYRKTIMQIVITAYETFSTANYRAYSEFPNTSSKIEAFAKQITAQTDISCEDLQKQLNIYDHELDLIKNEEDPKPR
;
A
#
# COMPACT_ATOMS: atom_id res chain seq x y z
N MET A 1 4.07 -0.17 11.30
CA MET A 1 3.19 0.26 10.20
C MET A 1 3.46 -0.49 8.89
N ILE A 2 4.69 -0.55 8.36
CA ILE A 2 5.00 -1.22 7.08
C ILE A 2 5.24 -2.74 7.22
N GLY A 3 5.65 -3.24 8.40
CA GLY A 3 5.68 -4.69 8.66
C GLY A 3 4.30 -5.37 8.53
N ASN A 4 3.22 -4.61 8.78
CA ASN A 4 1.85 -5.06 8.58
C ASN A 4 1.45 -5.03 7.09
N LEU A 5 2.06 -4.15 6.30
CA LEU A 5 1.88 -4.09 4.85
C LEU A 5 2.57 -5.28 4.17
N ILE A 6 3.78 -5.65 4.61
CA ILE A 6 4.55 -6.78 4.07
C ILE A 6 3.90 -8.12 4.43
N SER A 7 3.40 -8.29 5.66
CA SER A 7 2.67 -9.52 6.03
C SER A 7 1.36 -9.67 5.27
N LYS A 8 0.60 -8.57 5.10
CA LYS A 8 -0.60 -8.54 4.24
C LYS A 8 -0.26 -8.80 2.77
N LEU A 9 0.83 -8.26 2.26
CA LEU A 9 1.29 -8.51 0.89
C LEU A 9 1.54 -9.99 0.65
N LYS A 10 2.19 -10.65 1.61
CA LYS A 10 2.45 -12.08 1.56
C LYS A 10 1.13 -12.88 1.53
N SER A 11 0.15 -12.53 2.36
CA SER A 11 -1.15 -13.22 2.31
C SER A 11 -1.92 -12.94 1.01
N VAL A 12 -1.83 -11.73 0.45
CA VAL A 12 -2.47 -11.36 -0.83
C VAL A 12 -1.82 -12.03 -2.04
N ILE A 13 -0.50 -12.29 -1.99
CA ILE A 13 0.17 -13.15 -2.99
C ILE A 13 -0.40 -14.57 -2.95
N ASP A 14 -0.79 -15.03 -1.76
CA ASP A 14 -1.38 -16.36 -1.56
C ASP A 14 -2.91 -16.38 -1.86
N SER A 15 -3.63 -15.25 -1.70
CA SER A 15 -5.06 -15.09 -2.01
C SER A 15 -5.30 -14.15 -3.21
N PHE A 16 -5.29 -14.76 -4.41
CA PHE A 16 -5.47 -14.17 -5.75
C PHE A 16 -6.56 -13.07 -5.95
N PRO A 17 -7.67 -12.91 -5.16
CA PRO A 17 -8.69 -11.88 -5.43
C PRO A 17 -8.48 -10.50 -4.75
N GLU A 18 -7.47 -10.29 -3.91
CA GLU A 18 -7.43 -9.10 -3.02
C GLU A 18 -6.66 -7.88 -3.56
N LEU A 19 -6.12 -7.92 -4.79
CA LEU A 19 -5.29 -6.84 -5.36
C LEU A 19 -5.99 -5.47 -5.39
N THR A 20 -7.29 -5.44 -5.68
CA THR A 20 -8.09 -4.20 -5.67
C THR A 20 -8.25 -3.64 -4.26
N ALA A 21 -8.47 -4.51 -3.27
CA ALA A 21 -8.58 -4.11 -1.87
C ALA A 21 -7.23 -3.57 -1.35
N LEU A 22 -6.13 -4.26 -1.66
CA LEU A 22 -4.78 -3.84 -1.33
C LEU A 22 -4.44 -2.48 -1.96
N THR A 23 -4.74 -2.29 -3.24
CA THR A 23 -4.53 -1.03 -3.95
C THR A 23 -5.29 0.12 -3.28
N ASN A 24 -6.56 -0.11 -2.94
CA ASN A 24 -7.38 0.88 -2.25
C ASN A 24 -6.86 1.20 -0.84
N GLU A 25 -6.40 0.20 -0.09
CA GLU A 25 -5.76 0.41 1.22
C GLU A 25 -4.51 1.29 1.10
N ILE A 26 -3.64 1.00 0.12
CA ILE A 26 -2.42 1.78 -0.10
C ILE A 26 -2.76 3.23 -0.51
N ASP A 27 -3.68 3.42 -1.45
CA ASP A 27 -4.15 4.75 -1.87
C ASP A 27 -4.71 5.54 -0.68
N ASN A 28 -5.47 4.89 0.22
CA ASN A 28 -6.02 5.52 1.41
C ASN A 28 -4.95 5.90 2.43
N ILE A 29 -3.97 5.03 2.67
CA ILE A 29 -2.82 5.33 3.55
C ILE A 29 -2.04 6.52 2.98
N GLN A 30 -1.74 6.53 1.69
CA GLN A 30 -1.02 7.64 1.05
C GLN A 30 -1.78 8.97 1.15
N LYS A 31 -3.11 8.95 0.96
CA LYS A 31 -3.94 10.16 1.14
C LYS A 31 -3.93 10.65 2.59
N ALA A 32 -4.09 9.73 3.55
CA ALA A 32 -4.07 10.07 4.97
C ALA A 32 -2.73 10.69 5.40
N GLU A 33 -1.62 10.10 4.97
CA GLU A 33 -0.28 10.61 5.28
C GLU A 33 -0.01 11.96 4.61
N ASN A 34 -0.39 12.14 3.34
CA ASN A 34 -0.29 13.44 2.68
C ASN A 34 -1.06 14.54 3.43
N LYS A 35 -2.26 14.22 3.94
CA LYS A 35 -3.05 15.15 4.75
C LYS A 35 -2.34 15.49 6.06
N ARG A 36 -1.75 14.49 6.73
CA ARG A 36 -0.97 14.69 7.97
C ARG A 36 0.25 15.59 7.72
N LEU A 37 0.99 15.35 6.64
CA LEU A 37 2.15 16.14 6.27
C LEU A 37 1.78 17.58 5.89
N ALA A 38 0.65 17.78 5.20
CA ALA A 38 0.12 19.11 4.92
C ALA A 38 -0.24 19.86 6.21
N GLY A 39 -0.90 19.18 7.17
CA GLY A 39 -1.22 19.75 8.48
C GLY A 39 0.02 20.15 9.27
N LEU A 40 1.06 19.31 9.29
CA LEU A 40 2.34 19.63 9.92
C LEU A 40 3.00 20.84 9.25
N GLN A 41 3.05 20.88 7.91
CA GLN A 41 3.62 22.02 7.20
C GLN A 41 2.85 23.32 7.47
N GLN A 42 1.53 23.25 7.63
CA GLN A 42 0.71 24.40 7.98
C GLN A 42 0.99 24.86 9.42
N ALA A 43 1.11 23.93 10.37
CA ALA A 43 1.39 24.24 11.78
C ALA A 43 2.75 24.94 11.97
N PHE A 44 3.77 24.51 11.21
CA PHE A 44 5.09 25.16 11.16
C PHE A 44 5.22 26.10 9.95
N GLY A 45 4.09 26.61 9.45
CA GLY A 45 4.01 27.43 8.25
C GLY A 45 4.13 28.93 8.54
N SER A 46 3.50 29.74 7.69
CA SER A 46 3.50 31.21 7.78
C SER A 46 3.06 31.74 9.14
N ASN A 47 2.06 31.11 9.77
CA ASN A 47 1.51 31.56 11.05
C ASN A 47 2.56 31.57 12.17
N LEU A 48 3.43 30.56 12.21
CA LEU A 48 4.52 30.51 13.20
C LEU A 48 5.58 31.59 12.93
N SER A 49 5.86 31.87 11.65
CA SER A 49 6.78 32.94 11.24
C SER A 49 6.24 34.33 11.57
N GLU A 50 4.94 34.55 11.35
CA GLU A 50 4.26 35.81 11.72
C GLU A 50 4.25 36.01 13.24
N PHE A 51 3.94 34.96 14.00
CA PHE A 51 4.04 35.00 15.46
C PHE A 51 5.47 35.31 15.92
N ALA A 52 6.48 34.62 15.38
CA ALA A 52 7.88 34.85 15.73
C ALA A 52 8.32 36.30 15.47
N LYS A 53 7.84 36.95 14.40
CA LYS A 53 8.12 38.37 14.11
C LYS A 53 7.52 39.33 15.13
N SER A 54 6.46 38.93 15.83
CA SER A 54 5.81 39.71 16.88
C SER A 54 6.43 39.52 18.27
N THR A 55 7.34 38.55 18.43
CA THR A 55 8.06 38.28 19.69
C THR A 55 9.42 38.99 19.74
N GLY A 56 9.97 39.15 20.95
CA GLY A 56 11.34 39.65 21.14
C GLY A 56 12.39 38.73 20.52
N ASP A 57 13.57 39.28 20.19
CA ASP A 57 14.62 38.55 19.46
C ASP A 57 15.06 37.24 20.17
N GLU A 58 14.95 37.18 21.51
CA GLU A 58 15.25 36.01 22.33
C GLU A 58 14.37 34.78 22.04
N ILE A 59 13.08 34.99 21.71
CA ILE A 59 12.12 33.92 21.39
C ILE A 59 12.00 33.73 19.88
N LYS A 60 12.12 34.83 19.13
CA LYS A 60 12.00 34.86 17.66
C LYS A 60 13.01 33.95 16.98
N VAL A 61 14.29 33.99 17.39
CA VAL A 61 15.34 33.17 16.76
C VAL A 61 15.08 31.66 16.99
N PRO A 62 14.86 31.18 18.23
CA PRO A 62 14.47 29.79 18.48
C PRO A 62 13.21 29.34 17.73
N LEU A 63 12.18 30.20 17.61
CA LEU A 63 10.96 29.88 16.87
C LEU A 63 11.20 29.67 15.38
N LEU A 64 12.01 30.53 14.74
CA LEU A 64 12.34 30.40 13.32
C LEU A 64 13.23 29.17 13.07
N GLU A 65 14.15 28.85 13.97
CA GLU A 65 14.99 27.65 13.87
C GLU A 65 14.21 26.35 14.11
N LEU A 66 13.24 26.38 15.03
CA LEU A 66 12.27 25.31 15.25
C LEU A 66 11.42 25.10 13.99
N GLN A 67 10.95 26.17 13.37
CA GLN A 67 10.24 26.13 12.10
C GLN A 67 11.06 25.46 11.00
N ASN A 68 12.31 25.88 10.81
CA ASN A 68 13.21 25.32 9.80
C ASN A 68 13.48 23.83 10.05
N SER A 69 13.70 23.45 11.30
CA SER A 69 13.94 22.05 11.68
C SER A 69 12.70 21.17 11.47
N ALA A 70 11.51 21.67 11.80
CA ALA A 70 10.25 20.97 11.55
C ALA A 70 9.97 20.83 10.04
N ASN A 71 10.22 21.87 9.24
CA ASN A 71 10.11 21.81 7.79
C ASN A 71 11.08 20.79 7.18
N MET A 72 12.29 20.66 7.72
CA MET A 72 13.23 19.62 7.32
C MET A 72 12.66 18.22 7.62
N GLN A 73 12.10 17.99 8.80
CA GLN A 73 11.45 16.70 9.12
C GLN A 73 10.28 16.38 8.18
N VAL A 74 9.43 17.36 7.88
CA VAL A 74 8.34 17.19 6.92
C VAL A 74 8.89 16.81 5.54
N SER A 75 10.00 17.40 5.11
CA SER A 75 10.64 17.08 3.83
C SER A 75 11.17 15.63 3.80
N LEU A 76 11.74 15.13 4.91
CA LEU A 76 12.20 13.74 5.04
C LEU A 76 11.04 12.77 4.98
N LEU A 77 9.96 13.05 5.70
CA LEU A 77 8.74 12.25 5.66
C LEU A 77 8.10 12.25 4.27
N ARG A 78 8.11 13.37 3.55
CA ARG A 78 7.64 13.44 2.16
C ARG A 78 8.48 12.56 1.24
N ARG A 79 9.81 12.61 1.35
CA ARG A 79 10.70 11.74 0.57
C ARG A 79 10.42 10.27 0.82
N LEU A 80 10.20 9.88 2.08
CA LEU A 80 9.77 8.53 2.42
C LEU A 80 8.45 8.16 1.77
N LEU A 81 7.45 9.04 1.83
CA LEU A 81 6.15 8.77 1.23
C LEU A 81 6.24 8.63 -0.29
N THR A 82 6.93 9.56 -0.96
CA THR A 82 7.16 9.52 -2.42
C THR A 82 7.94 8.28 -2.86
N SER A 83 8.82 7.72 -2.02
CA SER A 83 9.53 6.47 -2.34
C SER A 83 8.59 5.27 -2.57
N THR A 84 7.33 5.38 -2.16
CA THR A 84 6.29 4.35 -2.34
C THR A 84 5.17 4.77 -3.29
N SER A 85 5.27 5.91 -3.97
CA SER A 85 4.16 6.46 -4.77
C SER A 85 3.90 5.73 -6.08
N SER A 86 4.89 5.02 -6.64
CA SER A 86 4.69 4.20 -7.84
C SER A 86 3.94 2.89 -7.54
N PHE A 87 4.06 2.40 -6.31
CA PHE A 87 3.58 1.06 -5.92
C PHE A 87 2.10 0.80 -6.24
N PRO A 88 1.14 1.72 -5.99
CA PRO A 88 -0.25 1.50 -6.39
C PRO A 88 -0.42 1.37 -7.91
N SER A 89 0.33 2.13 -8.69
CA SER A 89 0.29 2.06 -10.16
C SER A 89 0.86 0.73 -10.64
N ASP A 90 1.98 0.31 -10.04
CA ASP A 90 2.65 -0.95 -10.37
C ASP A 90 1.72 -2.14 -10.07
N ILE A 91 1.02 -2.12 -8.92
CA ILE A 91 0.00 -3.13 -8.56
C ILE A 91 -1.22 -3.08 -9.50
N LYS A 92 -1.68 -1.90 -9.95
CA LYS A 92 -2.80 -1.80 -10.90
C LYS A 92 -2.50 -2.46 -12.25
N GLN A 93 -1.25 -2.43 -12.72
CA GLN A 93 -0.86 -3.10 -13.97
C GLN A 93 -1.03 -4.63 -13.88
N ILE A 94 -0.85 -5.19 -12.69
CA ILE A 94 -0.99 -6.64 -12.42
C ILE A 94 -2.43 -7.12 -12.67
N SER A 95 -3.44 -6.27 -12.47
CA SER A 95 -4.84 -6.60 -12.78
C SER A 95 -5.04 -6.96 -14.25
N SER A 96 -4.37 -6.27 -15.17
CA SER A 96 -4.47 -6.57 -16.60
C SER A 96 -3.85 -7.93 -16.98
N PHE A 97 -2.76 -8.31 -16.30
CA PHE A 97 -2.15 -9.64 -16.46
C PHE A 97 -3.07 -10.73 -15.91
N HIS A 98 -3.73 -10.45 -14.79
CA HIS A 98 -4.70 -11.37 -14.20
C HIS A 98 -5.87 -11.65 -15.14
N ASP A 99 -6.48 -10.61 -15.73
CA ASP A 99 -7.57 -10.77 -16.70
C ASP A 99 -7.14 -11.63 -17.91
N ASN A 100 -5.87 -11.52 -18.30
CA ASN A 100 -5.33 -12.32 -19.39
C ASN A 100 -5.18 -13.80 -18.99
N ILE A 101 -4.69 -14.09 -17.78
CA ILE A 101 -4.58 -15.46 -17.25
C ILE A 101 -5.97 -16.10 -17.14
N GLU A 102 -6.96 -15.38 -16.62
CA GLU A 102 -8.34 -15.90 -16.49
C GLU A 102 -8.95 -16.27 -17.85
N LYS A 103 -8.71 -15.46 -18.88
CA LYS A 103 -9.14 -15.80 -20.25
C LYS A 103 -8.50 -17.11 -20.75
N HIS A 104 -7.21 -17.32 -20.50
CA HIS A 104 -6.51 -18.54 -20.92
C HIS A 104 -6.93 -19.75 -20.09
N ARG A 105 -7.19 -19.60 -18.79
CA ARG A 105 -7.77 -20.64 -17.93
C ARG A 105 -9.16 -21.05 -18.41
N ALA A 106 -10.01 -20.08 -18.76
CA ALA A 106 -11.33 -20.35 -19.31
C ALA A 106 -11.24 -21.07 -20.67
N ALA A 107 -10.31 -20.68 -21.54
CA ALA A 107 -10.05 -21.36 -22.81
C ALA A 107 -9.57 -22.80 -22.61
N LEU A 108 -8.63 -23.02 -21.68
CA LEU A 108 -8.15 -24.36 -21.31
C LEU A 108 -9.31 -25.22 -20.78
N GLN A 109 -10.12 -24.70 -19.87
CA GLN A 109 -11.27 -25.44 -19.31
C GLN A 109 -12.31 -25.80 -20.39
N ALA A 110 -12.56 -24.88 -21.34
CA ALA A 110 -13.43 -25.15 -22.48
C ALA A 110 -12.86 -26.26 -23.38
N SER A 111 -11.55 -26.23 -23.66
CA SER A 111 -10.89 -27.28 -24.45
C SER A 111 -10.87 -28.63 -23.73
N GLN A 112 -10.67 -28.66 -22.40
CA GLN A 112 -10.77 -29.88 -21.58
C GLN A 112 -12.17 -30.48 -21.65
N THR A 113 -13.21 -29.63 -21.62
CA THR A 113 -14.60 -30.08 -21.74
C THR A 113 -14.87 -30.72 -23.11
N LYS A 114 -14.34 -30.14 -24.19
CA LYS A 114 -14.45 -30.71 -25.54
C LYS A 114 -13.71 -32.04 -25.67
N LEU A 115 -12.50 -32.12 -25.10
CA LEU A 115 -11.71 -33.35 -25.06
C LEU A 115 -12.48 -34.48 -24.36
N GLN A 116 -13.04 -34.22 -23.18
CA GLN A 116 -13.86 -35.20 -22.44
C GLN A 116 -15.11 -35.65 -23.22
N GLN A 117 -15.73 -34.75 -23.99
CA GLN A 117 -16.84 -35.12 -24.86
C GLN A 117 -16.38 -36.05 -25.98
N LYS A 118 -15.23 -35.76 -26.60
CA LYS A 118 -14.67 -36.59 -27.67
C LYS A 118 -14.15 -37.93 -27.20
N GLU A 119 -13.54 -38.01 -26.02
CA GLU A 119 -13.17 -39.28 -25.37
C GLU A 119 -14.38 -40.22 -25.26
N LYS A 120 -15.53 -39.68 -24.82
CA LYS A 120 -16.79 -40.45 -24.74
C LYS A 120 -17.31 -40.88 -26.11
N GLU A 121 -17.15 -40.06 -27.15
CA GLU A 121 -17.53 -40.44 -28.52
C GLU A 121 -16.64 -41.57 -29.05
N VAL A 122 -15.31 -41.46 -28.90
CA VAL A 122 -14.35 -42.49 -29.30
C VAL A 122 -14.65 -43.81 -28.57
N GLN A 123 -14.91 -43.76 -27.26
CA GLN A 123 -15.28 -44.94 -26.48
C GLN A 123 -16.55 -45.61 -27.02
N LYS A 124 -17.61 -44.84 -27.30
CA LYS A 124 -18.85 -45.38 -27.88
C LYS A 124 -18.63 -46.01 -29.25
N MET A 125 -17.84 -45.38 -30.11
CA MET A 125 -17.54 -45.89 -31.45
C MET A 125 -16.71 -47.18 -31.41
N SER A 126 -15.75 -47.26 -30.48
CA SER A 126 -14.98 -48.48 -30.22
C SER A 126 -15.88 -49.62 -29.75
N GLU A 127 -16.80 -49.37 -28.81
CA GLU A 127 -17.76 -50.38 -28.34
C GLU A 127 -18.72 -50.85 -29.44
N MET A 128 -19.13 -49.94 -30.34
CA MET A 128 -19.94 -50.30 -31.50
C MET A 128 -19.17 -51.22 -32.43
N LEU A 129 -17.95 -50.86 -32.79
CA LEU A 129 -17.09 -51.67 -33.66
C LEU A 129 -16.89 -53.08 -33.08
N ASP A 130 -16.62 -53.21 -31.78
CA ASP A 130 -16.48 -54.51 -31.10
C ASP A 130 -17.76 -55.36 -31.20
N ARG A 131 -18.94 -54.73 -31.08
CA ARG A 131 -20.23 -55.44 -31.24
C ARG A 131 -20.43 -55.89 -32.69
N GLU A 132 -20.05 -55.08 -33.66
CA GLU A 132 -20.19 -55.41 -35.09
C GLU A 132 -19.21 -56.52 -35.53
N GLN A 133 -18.01 -56.54 -34.93
CA GLN A 133 -17.06 -57.62 -35.08
C GLN A 133 -17.62 -58.95 -34.53
N LYS A 134 -18.26 -58.91 -33.35
CA LYS A 134 -18.88 -60.10 -32.72
C LYS A 134 -20.14 -60.61 -33.43
N LYS A 135 -20.94 -59.72 -34.05
CA LYS A 135 -22.23 -60.06 -34.69
C LYS A 135 -22.14 -60.57 -36.13
N GLN A 136 -20.95 -60.74 -36.71
CA GLN A 136 -20.78 -61.12 -38.14
C GLN A 136 -21.52 -60.21 -39.14
N LEU A 137 -21.62 -58.90 -38.84
CA LEU A 137 -22.17 -57.90 -39.77
C LEU A 137 -21.35 -57.79 -41.05
N THR A 138 -21.93 -57.15 -42.07
CA THR A 138 -21.32 -57.05 -43.40
C THR A 138 -20.00 -56.27 -43.35
N LEU A 139 -19.07 -56.59 -44.26
CA LEU A 139 -17.80 -55.86 -44.42
C LEU A 139 -18.00 -54.35 -44.60
N PHE A 140 -19.08 -53.96 -45.26
CA PHE A 140 -19.44 -52.56 -45.49
C PHE A 140 -19.78 -51.82 -44.19
N GLU A 141 -20.61 -52.41 -43.33
CA GLU A 141 -21.00 -51.80 -42.04
C GLU A 141 -19.78 -51.61 -41.13
N ARG A 142 -18.92 -52.63 -41.03
CA ARG A 142 -17.68 -52.56 -40.24
C ARG A 142 -16.73 -51.49 -40.77
N SER A 143 -16.58 -51.40 -42.09
CA SER A 143 -15.71 -50.39 -42.72
C SER A 143 -16.20 -48.96 -42.43
N ASN A 144 -17.51 -48.75 -42.41
CA ASN A 144 -18.10 -47.44 -42.12
C ASN A 144 -17.90 -47.04 -40.65
N THR A 145 -18.10 -47.98 -39.71
CA THR A 145 -17.88 -47.73 -38.28
C THR A 145 -16.40 -47.49 -37.97
N GLN A 146 -15.49 -48.25 -38.61
CA GLN A 146 -14.04 -48.02 -38.51
C GLN A 146 -13.65 -46.61 -39.01
N ALA A 147 -14.14 -46.20 -40.17
CA ALA A 147 -13.81 -44.87 -40.72
C ALA A 147 -14.26 -43.73 -39.79
N LYS A 148 -15.42 -43.87 -39.15
CA LYS A 148 -15.90 -42.88 -38.16
C LYS A 148 -15.11 -42.91 -36.85
N LEU A 149 -14.64 -44.09 -36.42
CA LEU A 149 -13.75 -44.22 -35.26
C LEU A 149 -12.41 -43.53 -35.53
N ASP A 150 -11.86 -43.72 -36.72
CA ASP A 150 -10.61 -43.07 -37.15
C ASP A 150 -10.77 -41.54 -37.18
N GLU A 151 -11.88 -41.03 -37.73
CA GLU A 151 -12.19 -39.60 -37.75
C GLU A 151 -12.32 -39.02 -36.33
N CYS A 152 -13.04 -39.72 -35.43
CA CYS A 152 -13.20 -39.29 -34.05
C CYS A 152 -11.87 -39.30 -33.29
N SER A 153 -11.02 -40.30 -33.55
CA SER A 153 -9.70 -40.42 -32.92
C SER A 153 -8.76 -39.31 -33.38
N LEU A 154 -8.80 -38.94 -34.66
CA LEU A 154 -8.04 -37.80 -35.18
C LEU A 154 -8.44 -36.49 -34.49
N LYS A 155 -9.75 -36.22 -34.40
CA LYS A 155 -10.27 -35.04 -33.70
C LYS A 155 -9.96 -35.05 -32.20
N MET A 156 -9.95 -36.21 -31.56
CA MET A 156 -9.51 -36.34 -30.16
C MET A 156 -8.03 -35.94 -30.01
N GLN A 157 -7.17 -36.38 -30.93
CA GLN A 157 -5.76 -36.00 -30.92
C GLN A 157 -5.58 -34.49 -31.09
N GLU A 158 -6.33 -33.84 -32.00
CA GLU A 158 -6.30 -32.39 -32.16
C GLU A 158 -6.65 -31.65 -30.84
N TYR A 159 -7.64 -32.14 -30.09
CA TYR A 159 -7.98 -31.57 -28.78
C TYR A 159 -6.93 -31.86 -27.72
N ILE A 160 -6.26 -33.02 -27.74
CA ILE A 160 -5.13 -33.30 -26.83
C ILE A 160 -4.01 -32.30 -27.07
N ASP A 161 -3.64 -32.09 -28.34
CA ASP A 161 -2.57 -31.16 -28.73
C ASP A 161 -2.94 -29.72 -28.36
N GLU A 162 -4.18 -29.29 -28.60
CA GLU A 162 -4.68 -27.97 -28.18
C GLU A 162 -4.64 -27.79 -26.66
N ASN A 163 -5.08 -28.79 -25.88
CA ASN A 163 -5.04 -28.76 -24.42
C ASN A 163 -3.62 -28.65 -23.90
N GLN A 164 -2.68 -29.42 -24.46
CA GLN A 164 -1.27 -29.34 -24.07
C GLN A 164 -0.68 -27.96 -24.36
N ARG A 165 -0.97 -27.39 -25.54
CA ARG A 165 -0.54 -26.03 -25.88
C ARG A 165 -1.07 -24.99 -24.90
N LEU A 166 -2.38 -25.00 -24.65
CA LEU A 166 -3.03 -24.07 -23.71
C LEU A 166 -2.51 -24.23 -22.28
N LEU A 167 -2.24 -25.46 -21.84
CA LEU A 167 -1.66 -25.73 -20.52
C LEU A 167 -0.28 -25.10 -20.37
N VAL A 168 0.59 -25.24 -21.38
CA VAL A 168 1.91 -24.61 -21.39
C VAL A 168 1.80 -23.09 -21.40
N GLU A 169 0.89 -22.53 -22.21
CA GLU A 169 0.63 -21.08 -22.27
C GLU A 169 0.15 -20.54 -20.91
N VAL A 170 -0.81 -21.19 -20.26
CA VAL A 170 -1.30 -20.81 -18.92
C VAL A 170 -0.16 -20.84 -17.90
N HIS A 171 0.62 -21.93 -17.84
CA HIS A 171 1.75 -22.03 -16.90
C HIS A 171 2.79 -20.94 -17.13
N GLN A 172 3.11 -20.61 -18.39
CA GLN A 172 4.07 -19.55 -18.70
C GLN A 172 3.54 -18.18 -18.27
N LEU A 173 2.27 -17.89 -18.52
CA LEU A 173 1.63 -16.64 -18.09
C LEU A 173 1.60 -16.53 -16.56
N GLU A 174 1.27 -17.61 -15.86
CA GLU A 174 1.28 -17.65 -14.39
C GLU A 174 2.69 -17.46 -13.81
N TYR A 175 3.71 -18.04 -14.45
CA TYR A 175 5.10 -17.85 -14.05
C TYR A 175 5.53 -16.39 -14.19
N GLU A 176 5.32 -15.77 -15.36
CA GLU A 176 5.68 -14.36 -15.57
C GLU A 176 4.88 -13.42 -14.67
N TYR A 177 3.62 -13.73 -14.38
CA TYR A 177 2.80 -12.99 -13.42
C TYR A 177 3.38 -13.02 -12.01
N ARG A 178 3.69 -14.21 -11.47
CA ARG A 178 4.28 -14.36 -10.13
C ARG A 178 5.63 -13.64 -10.03
N LYS A 179 6.45 -13.76 -11.07
CA LYS A 179 7.74 -13.08 -11.18
C LYS A 179 7.58 -11.56 -11.18
N THR A 180 6.63 -11.05 -11.96
CA THR A 180 6.31 -9.60 -12.04
C THR A 180 5.85 -9.06 -10.70
N ILE A 181 4.93 -9.77 -10.01
CA ILE A 181 4.52 -9.40 -8.64
C ILE A 181 5.74 -9.33 -7.73
N MET A 182 6.56 -10.39 -7.66
CA MET A 182 7.74 -10.40 -6.80
C MET A 182 8.70 -9.25 -7.10
N GLN A 183 8.93 -8.94 -8.37
CA GLN A 183 9.77 -7.81 -8.77
C GLN A 183 9.21 -6.46 -8.30
N ILE A 184 7.90 -6.24 -8.43
CA ILE A 184 7.23 -5.03 -7.95
C ILE A 184 7.37 -4.90 -6.43
N VAL A 185 7.15 -6.00 -5.70
CA VAL A 185 7.29 -6.02 -4.24
C VAL A 185 8.73 -5.76 -3.78
N ILE A 186 9.70 -6.44 -4.38
CA ILE A 186 11.12 -6.28 -4.05
C ILE A 186 11.56 -4.84 -4.33
N THR A 187 11.23 -4.32 -5.51
CA THR A 187 11.60 -2.95 -5.91
C THR A 187 11.01 -1.92 -4.94
N ALA A 188 9.73 -2.07 -4.56
CA ALA A 188 9.09 -1.19 -3.60
C ALA A 188 9.76 -1.28 -2.21
N TYR A 189 10.09 -2.49 -1.75
CA TYR A 189 10.76 -2.70 -0.49
C TYR A 189 12.17 -2.11 -0.47
N GLU A 190 12.96 -2.30 -1.53
CA GLU A 190 14.32 -1.77 -1.65
C GLU A 190 14.33 -0.24 -1.71
N THR A 191 13.43 0.33 -2.52
CA THR A 191 13.26 1.79 -2.66
C THR A 191 12.88 2.41 -1.32
N PHE A 192 11.90 1.81 -0.63
CA PHE A 192 11.50 2.25 0.70
C PHE A 192 12.63 2.09 1.71
N SER A 193 13.28 0.93 1.77
CA SER A 193 14.34 0.64 2.76
C SER A 193 15.53 1.59 2.60
N THR A 194 15.88 1.92 1.36
CA THR A 194 16.93 2.90 1.06
C THR A 194 16.54 4.30 1.53
N ALA A 195 15.30 4.73 1.23
CA ALA A 195 14.80 6.02 1.69
C ALA A 195 14.73 6.08 3.24
N ASN A 196 14.28 4.99 3.86
CA ASN A 196 14.16 4.83 5.30
C ASN A 196 15.50 4.89 6.01
N TYR A 197 16.52 4.19 5.48
CA TYR A 197 17.87 4.24 6.01
C TYR A 197 18.45 5.66 5.99
N ARG A 198 18.29 6.38 4.87
CA ARG A 198 18.71 7.78 4.77
C ARG A 198 17.97 8.66 5.78
N ALA A 199 16.65 8.50 5.89
CA ALA A 199 15.86 9.25 6.84
C ALA A 199 16.27 8.96 8.31
N TYR A 200 16.60 7.71 8.67
CA TYR A 200 17.11 7.37 9.99
C TYR A 200 18.46 8.02 10.32
N SER A 201 19.28 8.33 9.33
CA SER A 201 20.52 9.10 9.54
C SER A 201 20.26 10.59 9.80
N GLU A 202 19.15 11.14 9.28
CA GLU A 202 18.84 12.57 9.32
C GLU A 202 17.83 12.94 10.43
N PHE A 203 16.94 12.02 10.81
CA PHE A 203 15.93 12.22 11.85
C PHE A 203 16.50 12.54 13.23
N PRO A 204 17.52 11.84 13.76
CA PRO A 204 18.04 12.12 15.09
C PRO A 204 18.54 13.57 15.20
N ASN A 205 19.27 14.05 14.21
CA ASN A 205 19.79 15.42 14.19
C ASN A 205 18.66 16.47 14.17
N THR A 206 17.67 16.28 13.30
CA THR A 206 16.52 17.20 13.23
C THR A 206 15.65 17.16 14.50
N SER A 207 15.43 15.98 15.08
CA SER A 207 14.68 15.82 16.33
C SER A 207 15.39 16.47 17.52
N SER A 208 16.70 16.27 17.66
CA SER A 208 17.49 16.91 18.72
C SER A 208 17.48 18.43 18.59
N LYS A 209 17.51 18.97 17.38
CA LYS A 209 17.36 20.42 17.14
C LYS A 209 15.99 20.94 17.58
N ILE A 210 14.90 20.27 17.19
CA ILE A 210 13.55 20.64 17.62
C ILE A 210 13.45 20.64 19.15
N GLU A 211 13.95 19.59 19.81
CA GLU A 211 13.93 19.49 21.27
C GLU A 211 14.76 20.61 21.93
N ALA A 212 15.95 20.91 21.40
CA ALA A 212 16.80 21.99 21.91
C ALA A 212 16.12 23.36 21.79
N PHE A 213 15.55 23.68 20.63
CA PHE A 213 14.86 24.96 20.42
C PHE A 213 13.56 25.05 21.22
N ALA A 214 12.80 23.95 21.34
CA ALA A 214 11.62 23.91 22.19
C ALA A 214 11.99 24.19 23.66
N LYS A 215 13.09 23.59 24.16
CA LYS A 215 13.59 23.85 25.52
C LYS A 215 13.99 25.31 25.72
N GLN A 216 14.63 25.94 24.75
CA GLN A 216 14.98 27.36 24.81
C GLN A 216 13.74 28.24 24.92
N ILE A 217 12.69 27.96 24.15
CA ILE A 217 11.42 28.68 24.21
C ILE A 217 10.75 28.50 25.59
N THR A 218 10.77 27.29 26.16
CA THR A 218 10.14 27.03 27.47
C THR A 218 10.97 27.47 28.68
N ALA A 219 12.29 27.56 28.54
CA ALA A 219 13.20 27.94 29.63
C ALA A 219 13.26 29.44 29.85
N GLN A 220 12.77 30.24 28.90
CA GLN A 220 12.43 31.63 29.16
C GLN A 220 11.14 31.63 29.98
N THR A 221 11.29 31.50 31.30
CA THR A 221 10.27 31.98 32.24
C THR A 221 9.89 33.37 31.79
N ASP A 222 8.59 33.58 31.61
CA ASP A 222 8.05 34.85 31.17
C ASP A 222 8.38 35.89 32.26
N ILE A 223 9.51 36.59 32.09
CA ILE A 223 10.01 37.61 33.02
C ILE A 223 8.90 38.65 33.23
N SER A 224 8.05 38.86 32.22
CA SER A 224 6.86 39.69 32.33
C SER A 224 5.80 39.12 33.28
N CYS A 225 5.59 37.81 33.35
CA CYS A 225 4.67 37.21 34.32
C CYS A 225 5.22 37.30 35.75
N GLU A 226 6.52 37.07 35.98
CA GLU A 226 7.11 37.24 37.31
C GLU A 226 7.11 38.71 37.76
N ASP A 227 7.38 39.64 36.84
CA ASP A 227 7.35 41.07 37.14
C ASP A 227 5.92 41.58 37.33
N LEU A 228 4.94 41.07 36.57
CA LEU A 228 3.51 41.32 36.80
C LEU A 228 3.04 40.71 38.13
N GLN A 229 3.53 39.53 38.50
CA GLN A 229 3.23 38.91 39.80
C GLN A 229 3.81 39.74 40.95
N LYS A 230 5.03 40.25 40.80
CA LYS A 230 5.64 41.17 41.78
C LYS A 230 4.86 42.48 41.87
N GLN A 231 4.45 43.07 40.75
CA GLN A 231 3.63 44.28 40.74
C GLN A 231 2.26 44.05 41.37
N LEU A 232 1.61 42.92 41.08
CA LEU A 232 0.35 42.55 41.70
C LEU A 232 0.49 42.42 43.22
N ASN A 233 1.54 41.75 43.70
CA ASN A 233 1.81 41.63 45.13
C ASN A 233 2.10 42.98 45.81
N ILE A 234 2.73 43.93 45.11
CA ILE A 234 2.93 45.30 45.60
C ILE A 234 1.58 46.01 45.75
N TYR A 235 0.73 45.94 44.72
CA TYR A 235 -0.59 46.57 44.77
C TYR A 235 -1.53 45.97 45.81
N ASP A 236 -1.49 44.65 46.01
CA ASP A 236 -2.27 43.97 47.05
C ASP A 236 -1.82 44.42 48.46
N HIS A 237 -0.51 44.61 48.66
CA HIS A 237 0.03 45.12 49.93
C HIS A 237 -0.38 46.57 50.19
N GLU A 238 -0.34 47.43 49.18
CA GLU A 238 -0.81 48.83 49.28
C GLU A 238 -2.31 48.91 49.58
N LEU A 239 -3.12 48.04 48.98
CA LEU A 239 -4.56 47.92 49.24
C LEU A 239 -4.86 47.49 50.68
N ASP A 240 -4.08 46.57 51.24
CA ASP A 240 -4.24 46.14 52.63
C ASP A 240 -3.83 47.24 53.62
N LEU A 241 -2.82 48.05 53.30
CA LEU A 241 -2.45 49.21 54.12
C LEU A 241 -3.58 50.25 54.15
N ILE A 242 -4.20 50.55 53.00
CA ILE A 242 -5.33 51.49 52.91
C ILE A 242 -6.55 50.99 53.70
N LYS A 243 -6.89 49.69 53.60
CA LYS A 243 -8.01 49.11 54.36
C LYS A 243 -7.79 49.14 55.87
N ASN A 244 -6.54 49.06 56.33
CA ASN A 244 -6.21 49.13 57.76
C ASN A 244 -6.20 50.57 58.31
N GLU A 245 -6.09 51.59 57.45
CA GLU A 245 -6.23 53.00 57.84
C GLU A 245 -7.70 53.46 57.90
N GLU A 246 -8.61 52.83 57.16
CA GLU A 246 -10.04 53.18 57.14
C GLU A 246 -10.87 52.59 58.29
N ASP A 247 -10.31 51.70 59.12
CA ASP A 247 -11.03 51.08 60.25
C ASP A 247 -10.40 51.46 61.61
N PRO A 248 -10.58 52.72 62.09
CA PRO A 248 -10.12 53.09 63.42
C PRO A 248 -11.00 52.35 64.44
N LYS A 249 -10.41 51.40 65.14
CA LYS A 249 -11.04 50.66 66.25
C LYS A 249 -11.90 51.61 67.10
N PRO A 250 -13.20 51.30 67.31
CA PRO A 250 -14.06 52.12 68.14
C PRO A 250 -13.50 52.11 69.57
N ARG A 251 -13.20 53.30 70.10
CA ARG A 251 -12.88 53.50 71.51
C ARG A 251 -14.11 53.36 72.39
#